data_AF-A0A7W2PZ96-F1
#
_entry.id   AF-A0A7W2PZ96-F1
#
_cell.length_a   1.000
_cell.length_b   1.000
_cell.length_c   1.000
_cell.angle_alpha   90.00
_cell.angle_beta   90.00
_cell.angle_gamma   90.00
#
_symmetry.space_group_name_H-M   'P 1'
#
loop_
_entity.id
_entity.type
_entity.pdbx_description
1 polymer ?
#
loop_
_entity_poly.entity_id
_entity_poly.type
_entity_poly.pdbx_seq_one_letter_code
_entity_poly.pdbx_strand_id
1 'polypeptide(L)'
;MCEESKRLKQYVIDAVVGGNLDRLGPSLASLSKVDPGEYLALTRQLLDTELPKQVSTLVCISLPEFFHADGSVYGAVFSGSGGAFSAFSSFTTSVHQAGVGLALEDVQRIVAETRAEYEAGVLKKVAELKDRLSELDFLLSGHSAVDRSIASLARTDLTKGHALLVAAVNPTK
;
A
#
# COMPACT_ATOMS: atom_id res chain seq x y z
N MET A 1 5.10 -12.09 5.40
CA MET A 1 5.43 -10.82 6.09
C MET A 1 6.54 -11.02 7.08
N CYS A 2 7.49 -10.09 7.17
CA CYS A 2 8.50 -10.06 8.23
C CYS A 2 7.90 -9.51 9.55
N GLU A 3 8.53 -9.81 10.68
CA GLU A 3 8.07 -9.33 12.00
C GLU A 3 8.08 -7.81 12.11
N GLU A 4 9.01 -7.14 11.42
CA GLU A 4 9.06 -5.67 11.37
C GLU A 4 7.84 -5.07 10.65
N SER A 5 7.42 -5.65 9.52
CA SER A 5 6.21 -5.24 8.78
C SER A 5 4.96 -5.37 9.66
N LYS A 6 4.80 -6.51 10.36
CA LYS A 6 3.68 -6.72 11.30
C LYS A 6 3.64 -5.66 12.40
N ARG A 7 4.80 -5.35 12.98
CA ARG A 7 4.91 -4.32 14.04
C ARG A 7 4.55 -2.93 13.51
N LEU A 8 5.05 -2.56 12.33
CA LEU A 8 4.75 -1.26 11.72
C LEU A 8 3.28 -1.13 11.32
N LYS A 9 2.69 -2.21 10.79
CA LYS A 9 1.24 -2.30 10.57
C LYS A 9 0.47 -2.05 11.86
N GLN A 10 0.86 -2.70 12.97
CA GLN A 10 0.20 -2.49 14.25
C GLN A 10 0.29 -1.04 14.73
N TYR A 11 1.41 -0.34 14.51
CA TYR A 11 1.52 1.08 14.85
C TYR A 11 0.57 1.97 14.07
N VAL A 12 0.28 1.65 12.80
CA VAL A 12 -0.74 2.35 12.01
C VAL A 12 -2.13 2.10 12.61
N ILE A 13 -2.45 0.85 12.95
CA ILE A 13 -3.73 0.48 13.59
C ILE A 13 -3.88 1.19 14.94
N ASP A 14 -2.86 1.14 15.79
CA ASP A 14 -2.84 1.76 17.11
C ASP A 14 -2.97 3.29 17.04
N ALA A 15 -2.42 3.92 16.00
CA ALA A 15 -2.60 5.36 15.76
C ALA A 15 -4.07 5.71 15.48
N VAL A 16 -4.77 4.90 14.69
CA VAL A 16 -6.20 5.08 14.41
C VAL A 16 -7.05 4.77 15.64
N VAL A 17 -6.80 3.64 16.31
CA VAL A 17 -7.50 3.24 17.54
C VAL A 17 -7.29 4.28 18.65
N GLY A 18 -6.07 4.80 18.79
CA GLY A 18 -5.73 5.83 19.78
C GLY A 18 -6.15 7.24 19.39
N GLY A 19 -6.69 7.46 18.19
CA GLY A 19 -7.02 8.80 17.69
C GLY A 19 -5.82 9.73 17.57
N ASN A 20 -4.62 9.17 17.33
CA ASN A 20 -3.37 9.90 17.27
C ASN A 20 -2.97 10.21 15.82
N LEU A 21 -3.44 11.37 15.35
CA LEU A 21 -3.20 11.84 13.99
C LEU A 21 -1.69 12.05 13.71
N ASP A 22 -0.95 12.60 14.67
CA ASP A 22 0.49 12.90 14.55
C ASP A 22 1.34 11.64 14.34
N ARG A 23 0.87 10.49 14.81
CA ARG A 23 1.56 9.19 14.64
C ARG A 23 1.18 8.46 13.36
N LEU A 24 0.06 8.80 12.73
CA LEU A 24 -0.43 8.08 11.55
C LEU A 24 0.54 8.25 10.37
N GLY A 25 0.89 9.49 10.04
CA GLY A 25 1.80 9.80 8.92
C GLY A 25 3.17 9.14 9.05
N PRO A 26 3.90 9.32 10.16
CA PRO A 26 5.20 8.68 10.37
C PRO A 26 5.16 7.15 10.35
N SER A 27 4.08 6.55 10.85
CA SER A 27 3.90 5.08 10.86
C SER A 27 3.68 4.55 9.44
N LEU A 28 2.84 5.22 8.66
CA LEU A 28 2.62 4.93 7.24
C LEU A 28 3.90 5.09 6.41
N ALA A 29 4.64 6.18 6.62
CA ALA A 29 5.92 6.42 5.94
C ALA A 29 6.96 5.34 6.27
N SER A 30 7.01 4.88 7.52
CA SER A 30 7.91 3.79 7.93
C SER A 30 7.51 2.46 7.30
N LEU A 31 6.21 2.14 7.27
CA LEU A 31 5.70 0.94 6.63
C LEU A 31 5.99 0.92 5.12
N SER A 32 5.84 2.06 4.43
CA SER A 32 6.11 2.17 2.98
C SER A 32 7.52 1.77 2.57
N LYS A 33 8.50 1.88 3.49
CA LYS A 33 9.91 1.52 3.25
C LYS A 33 10.20 0.04 3.47
N VAL A 34 9.42 -0.62 4.32
CA VAL A 34 9.62 -2.01 4.72
C VAL A 34 8.72 -2.95 3.93
N ASP A 35 7.45 -2.58 3.78
CA ASP A 35 6.43 -3.37 3.10
C ASP A 35 5.49 -2.47 2.30
N PRO A 36 5.88 -2.10 1.05
CA PRO A 36 5.07 -1.25 0.21
C PRO A 36 3.70 -1.85 -0.15
N GLY A 37 3.61 -3.18 -0.21
CA GLY A 37 2.36 -3.88 -0.49
C GLY A 37 1.33 -3.67 0.62
N GLU A 38 1.75 -3.86 1.88
CA GLU A 38 0.88 -3.63 3.02
C GLU A 38 0.56 -2.15 3.21
N TYR A 39 1.53 -1.26 2.98
CA TYR A 39 1.30 0.18 2.98
C TYR A 39 0.18 0.58 1.99
N LEU A 40 0.23 0.10 0.75
CA LEU A 40 -0.80 0.38 -0.24
C LEU A 40 -2.15 -0.24 0.12
N ALA A 41 -2.16 -1.43 0.72
CA ALA A 41 -3.38 -2.08 1.20
C ALA A 41 -4.05 -1.30 2.33
N LEU A 42 -3.29 -0.90 3.37
CA LEU A 42 -3.81 -0.12 4.50
C LEU A 42 -4.29 1.26 4.05
N THR A 43 -3.50 1.97 3.24
CA THR A 43 -3.93 3.28 2.74
C THR A 43 -5.20 3.19 1.89
N ARG A 44 -5.41 2.08 1.16
CA ARG A 44 -6.68 1.83 0.47
C ARG A 44 -7.83 1.66 1.47
N GLN A 45 -7.67 0.81 2.49
CA GLN A 45 -8.72 0.59 3.49
C GLN A 45 -9.02 1.86 4.32
N LEU A 46 -8.02 2.69 4.63
CA LEU A 46 -8.20 3.97 5.32
C LEU A 46 -9.06 4.96 4.53
N LEU A 47 -9.08 4.85 3.20
CA LEU A 47 -9.85 5.72 2.30
C LEU A 47 -11.18 5.12 1.87
N ASP A 48 -11.33 3.80 1.99
CA ASP A 48 -12.50 3.07 1.52
C ASP A 48 -13.65 3.15 2.53
N THR A 49 -14.62 4.00 2.23
CA THR A 49 -15.83 4.18 3.07
C THR A 49 -16.83 3.04 2.92
N GLU A 50 -16.66 2.15 1.95
CA GLU A 50 -17.58 1.05 1.64
C GLU A 50 -17.09 -0.29 2.20
N LEU A 51 -16.17 -0.27 3.17
CA LEU A 51 -15.68 -1.49 3.79
C LEU A 51 -16.83 -2.34 4.39
N PRO A 52 -16.78 -3.66 4.19
CA PRO A 52 -17.87 -4.55 4.58
C PRO A 52 -18.03 -4.58 6.11
N LYS A 53 -19.25 -4.30 6.58
CA LYS A 53 -19.62 -4.35 8.02
C LYS A 53 -19.84 -5.77 8.53
N GLN A 54 -19.94 -6.74 7.62
CA GLN A 54 -20.01 -8.16 7.91
C GLN A 54 -19.04 -8.89 6.98
N VAL A 55 -18.25 -9.79 7.54
CA VAL A 55 -17.28 -10.58 6.77
C VAL A 55 -17.55 -12.05 6.97
N SER A 56 -17.41 -12.82 5.88
CA SER A 56 -17.41 -14.28 5.96
C SER A 56 -15.97 -14.77 6.12
N THR A 57 -15.67 -15.43 7.24
CA THR A 57 -14.34 -16.01 7.51
C THR A 57 -13.98 -17.17 6.58
N LEU A 58 -14.95 -17.71 5.82
CA LEU A 58 -14.71 -18.75 4.82
C LEU A 58 -14.28 -18.22 3.44
N VAL A 59 -14.60 -16.96 3.11
CA VAL A 59 -14.46 -16.41 1.74
C VAL A 59 -13.51 -15.21 1.70
N CYS A 60 -13.33 -14.49 2.81
CA CYS A 60 -12.44 -13.33 2.85
C CYS A 60 -10.96 -13.73 2.91
N ILE A 61 -10.21 -13.39 1.87
CA ILE A 61 -8.74 -13.54 1.80
C ILE A 61 -8.03 -12.56 2.75
N SER A 62 -8.66 -11.43 3.08
CA SER A 62 -8.17 -10.45 4.06
C SER A 62 -9.32 -9.84 4.85
N LEU A 63 -9.16 -9.74 6.17
CA LEU A 63 -10.09 -9.03 7.04
C LEU A 63 -9.80 -7.52 7.00
N PRO A 64 -10.83 -6.65 7.05
CA PRO A 64 -10.63 -5.21 7.13
C PRO A 64 -10.00 -4.84 8.47
N GLU A 65 -8.95 -4.02 8.47
CA GLU A 65 -8.29 -3.52 9.68
C GLU A 65 -8.98 -2.25 10.23
N PHE A 66 -9.81 -1.62 9.39
CA PHE A 66 -10.49 -0.37 9.71
C PHE A 66 -12.01 -0.48 9.54
N PHE A 67 -12.72 0.36 10.26
CA PHE A 67 -14.17 0.49 10.21
C PHE A 67 -14.53 1.96 10.04
N HIS A 68 -15.43 2.26 9.11
CA HIS A 68 -15.88 3.63 8.83
C HIS A 68 -17.30 3.85 9.35
N ALA A 69 -17.47 4.90 10.14
CA ALA A 69 -18.77 5.36 10.61
C ALA A 69 -18.73 6.86 10.91
N ASP A 70 -19.85 7.54 10.70
CA ASP A 70 -20.06 8.92 11.15
C ASP A 70 -18.95 9.91 10.74
N GLY A 71 -18.41 9.76 9.52
CA GLY A 71 -17.33 10.60 9.00
C GLY A 71 -15.97 10.38 9.66
N SER A 72 -15.80 9.25 10.37
CA SER A 72 -14.58 8.88 11.07
C SER A 72 -14.13 7.46 10.72
N VAL A 73 -12.83 7.24 10.88
CA VAL A 73 -12.14 5.95 10.68
C VAL A 73 -11.74 5.41 12.04
N TYR A 74 -12.14 4.18 12.31
CA TYR A 74 -11.86 3.45 13.55
C TYR A 74 -11.05 2.19 13.26
N GLY A 75 -10.43 1.60 14.28
CA GLY A 75 -9.94 0.23 14.16
C GLY A 75 -11.11 -0.74 14.04
N ALA A 76 -10.93 -1.83 13.30
CA ALA A 76 -11.92 -2.89 13.20
C ALA A 76 -11.75 -3.93 14.32
N VAL A 77 -12.85 -4.28 14.99
CA VAL A 77 -12.92 -5.43 15.90
C VAL A 77 -14.03 -6.36 15.48
N PHE A 78 -13.76 -7.65 15.60
CA PHE A 78 -14.60 -8.71 15.09
C PHE A 78 -15.33 -9.41 16.24
N SER A 79 -16.66 -9.40 16.21
CA SER A 79 -17.49 -10.16 17.16
C SER A 79 -18.19 -11.31 16.43
N GLY A 80 -18.10 -12.52 16.96
CA GLY A 80 -18.84 -13.67 16.44
C GLY A 80 -20.34 -13.45 16.64
N SER A 81 -21.16 -13.81 15.65
CA SER A 81 -22.62 -13.74 15.81
C SER A 81 -23.06 -14.70 16.92
N GLY A 82 -23.35 -14.15 18.10
CA GLY A 82 -23.90 -14.87 19.24
C GLY A 82 -25.35 -15.21 18.98
N GLY A 83 -25.61 -16.24 18.16
CA GLY A 83 -26.95 -16.70 17.84
C GLY A 83 -26.94 -18.20 17.59
N ALA A 84 -27.39 -18.96 18.58
CA ALA A 84 -27.45 -20.41 18.56
C ALA A 84 -28.54 -20.94 17.61
N PHE A 85 -28.45 -20.72 16.29
CA PHE A 85 -29.17 -21.50 15.29
C PHE A 85 -28.44 -21.39 13.94
N SER A 86 -28.15 -22.53 13.31
CA SER A 86 -27.50 -22.71 11.99
C SER A 86 -25.97 -22.76 11.99
N ALA A 87 -25.43 -23.93 11.64
CA ALA A 87 -24.01 -24.19 11.37
C ALA A 87 -23.42 -23.32 10.23
N PHE A 88 -24.23 -22.56 9.49
CA PHE A 88 -23.80 -21.55 8.51
C PHE A 88 -23.59 -20.15 9.12
N SER A 89 -24.20 -19.82 10.26
CA SER A 89 -24.08 -18.50 10.92
C SER A 89 -22.75 -18.32 11.66
N SER A 90 -22.05 -19.42 11.96
CA SER A 90 -20.78 -19.42 12.69
C SER A 90 -19.59 -18.84 11.91
N PHE A 91 -19.76 -18.61 10.60
CA PHE A 91 -18.70 -18.08 9.73
C PHE A 91 -18.89 -16.63 9.33
N THR A 92 -19.96 -15.98 9.81
CA THR A 92 -20.19 -14.55 9.60
C THR A 92 -19.87 -13.80 10.88
N THR A 93 -18.96 -12.84 10.75
CA THR A 93 -18.47 -12.04 11.87
C THR A 93 -18.82 -10.58 11.62
N SER A 94 -19.43 -9.94 12.61
CA SER A 94 -19.74 -8.51 12.55
C SER A 94 -18.50 -7.69 12.86
N VAL A 95 -18.31 -6.63 12.08
CA VAL A 95 -17.23 -5.65 12.28
C VAL A 95 -17.77 -4.49 13.08
N HIS A 96 -17.06 -4.15 14.15
CA HIS A 96 -17.38 -3.03 15.03
C HIS A 96 -16.22 -2.05 15.09
N GLN A 97 -16.55 -0.80 15.41
CA GLN A 97 -15.54 0.22 15.69
C GLN A 97 -14.78 -0.08 16.99
N ALA A 98 -13.50 0.25 16.98
CA ALA A 98 -12.64 0.20 18.14
C ALA A 98 -11.84 1.50 18.30
N GLY A 99 -11.76 1.96 19.55
CA GLY A 99 -10.98 3.13 19.92
C GLY A 99 -11.69 4.46 19.70
N VAL A 100 -10.89 5.53 19.74
CA VAL A 100 -11.33 6.92 19.58
C VAL A 100 -11.61 7.25 18.12
N GLY A 101 -10.84 6.64 17.20
CA GLY A 101 -10.93 6.91 15.77
C GLY A 101 -10.31 8.24 15.37
N LEU A 102 -10.28 8.50 14.07
CA LEU A 102 -9.79 9.73 13.45
C LEU A 102 -10.82 10.27 12.47
N ALA A 103 -10.91 11.59 12.32
CA ALA A 103 -11.76 12.19 11.30
C ALA A 103 -11.30 11.77 9.90
N LEU A 104 -12.24 11.37 9.04
CA LEU A 104 -11.94 10.87 7.70
C LEU A 104 -11.19 11.91 6.85
N GLU A 105 -11.56 13.18 6.97
CA GLU A 105 -10.90 14.28 6.24
C GLU A 105 -9.41 14.42 6.60
N ASP A 106 -9.08 14.29 7.89
CA ASP A 106 -7.69 14.34 8.35
C ASP A 106 -6.90 13.10 7.91
N VAL A 107 -7.52 11.92 7.95
CA VAL A 107 -6.93 10.68 7.43
C VAL A 107 -6.68 10.80 5.93
N GLN A 108 -7.65 11.32 5.17
CA GLN A 108 -7.52 11.55 3.72
C GLN A 108 -6.35 12.48 3.42
N ARG A 109 -6.20 13.58 4.17
CA ARG A 109 -5.07 14.51 4.01
C ARG A 109 -3.74 13.81 4.24
N ILE A 110 -3.56 13.10 5.35
CA ILE A 110 -2.31 12.41 5.68
C ILE A 110 -2.00 11.29 4.69
N VAL A 111 -3.00 10.51 4.30
CA VAL A 111 -2.79 9.44 3.30
C VAL A 111 -2.40 10.05 1.96
N ALA A 112 -2.99 11.16 1.55
CA ALA A 112 -2.61 11.86 0.32
C ALA A 112 -1.15 12.38 0.38
N GLU A 113 -0.75 13.00 1.48
CA GLU A 113 0.63 13.47 1.68
C GLU A 113 1.63 12.31 1.64
N THR A 114 1.40 11.26 2.44
CA THR A 114 2.31 10.11 2.48
C THR A 114 2.35 9.35 1.15
N ARG A 115 1.24 9.26 0.41
CA ARG A 115 1.22 8.67 -0.94
C ARG A 115 1.99 9.50 -1.93
N ALA A 116 1.84 10.82 -1.91
CA ALA A 116 2.60 11.70 -2.79
C ALA A 116 4.11 11.58 -2.54
N GLU A 117 4.55 11.51 -1.28
CA GLU A 117 5.95 11.27 -0.94
C GLU A 117 6.46 9.90 -1.42
N TYR A 118 5.66 8.85 -1.22
CA TYR A 118 5.98 7.51 -1.68
C TYR A 118 6.10 7.45 -3.22
N GLU A 119 5.12 7.98 -3.94
CA GLU A 119 5.09 8.05 -5.40
C GLU A 119 6.26 8.88 -5.95
N ALA A 120 6.58 10.03 -5.34
CA ALA A 120 7.77 10.80 -5.69
C ALA A 120 9.06 9.99 -5.51
N GLY A 121 9.15 9.19 -4.46
CA GLY A 121 10.25 8.26 -4.22
C GLY A 121 10.36 7.18 -5.30
N VAL A 122 9.24 6.59 -5.71
CA VAL A 122 9.19 5.60 -6.79
C VAL A 122 9.59 6.24 -8.13
N LEU A 123 9.05 7.41 -8.46
CA LEU A 123 9.40 8.15 -9.67
C LEU A 123 10.89 8.49 -9.72
N LYS A 124 11.47 8.90 -8.59
CA LYS A 124 12.92 9.12 -8.49
C LYS A 124 13.70 7.87 -8.82
N LYS A 125 13.29 6.70 -8.31
CA LYS A 125 13.96 5.42 -8.62
C LYS A 125 13.82 5.03 -10.10
N VAL A 126 12.65 5.28 -10.69
CA VAL A 126 12.44 5.08 -12.12
C VAL A 126 13.36 6.01 -12.92
N ALA A 127 13.49 7.29 -12.54
CA ALA A 127 14.41 8.23 -13.18
C ALA A 127 15.88 7.79 -13.06
N GLU A 128 16.31 7.35 -11.87
CA GLU A 128 17.67 6.82 -11.64
C GLU A 128 17.97 5.61 -12.55
N LEU A 129 16.97 4.78 -12.89
CA LEU A 129 17.15 3.66 -13.83
C LEU A 129 17.60 4.16 -15.21
N LYS A 130 17.07 5.28 -15.71
CA LYS A 130 17.47 5.86 -17.00
C LYS A 130 18.95 6.25 -16.99
N ASP A 131 19.42 6.84 -15.90
CA ASP A 131 20.82 7.25 -15.75
C ASP A 131 21.73 6.02 -15.74
N ARG A 132 21.34 4.96 -15.01
CA ARG A 132 22.06 3.67 -14.99
C ARG A 132 22.09 2.98 -16.34
N LEU A 133 21.00 3.03 -17.10
CA LEU A 133 20.95 2.52 -18.46
C LEU A 133 21.92 3.27 -19.39
N SER A 134 22.04 4.58 -19.21
CA SER A 134 22.95 5.42 -20.00
C SER A 134 24.42 5.16 -19.63
N GLU A 135 24.72 4.97 -18.34
CA GLU A 135 26.04 4.57 -17.85
C GLU A 135 26.47 3.20 -18.41
N LEU A 136 25.56 2.22 -18.41
CA LEU A 136 25.82 0.90 -18.97
C LEU A 136 26.09 0.97 -20.48
N ASP A 137 25.34 1.78 -21.23
CA ASP A 137 25.55 1.99 -22.66
C ASP A 137 26.94 2.57 -22.96
N PHE A 138 27.41 3.52 -22.15
CA PHE A 138 28.77 4.06 -22.25
C PHE A 138 29.84 2.97 -22.04
N LEU A 139 29.70 2.16 -20.98
CA LEU A 139 30.65 1.09 -20.68
C LEU A 139 30.70 0.02 -21.79
N LEU A 140 29.55 -0.29 -22.41
CA LEU A 140 29.45 -1.30 -23.47
C LEU A 140 29.98 -0.82 -24.83
N SER A 141 30.17 0.49 -25.02
CA SER A 141 30.66 1.06 -26.30
C SER A 141 32.05 0.54 -26.73
N GLY A 142 32.88 0.07 -25.79
CA GLY A 142 34.20 -0.49 -26.03
C GLY A 142 34.22 -1.97 -26.45
N HIS A 143 33.07 -2.65 -26.48
CA HIS A 143 32.99 -4.08 -26.77
C HIS A 143 33.02 -4.43 -28.27
N SER A 144 33.19 -5.72 -28.56
CA SER A 144 33.25 -6.25 -29.92
C SER A 144 31.96 -5.95 -30.71
N ALA A 145 32.02 -6.03 -32.05
CA ALA A 145 30.86 -5.74 -32.90
C ALA A 145 29.66 -6.66 -32.64
N VAL A 146 29.89 -7.91 -32.23
CA VAL A 146 28.84 -8.88 -31.88
C VAL A 146 28.20 -8.50 -30.54
N ASP A 147 29.00 -8.13 -29.55
CA ASP A 147 28.52 -7.67 -28.24
C ASP A 147 27.70 -6.38 -28.36
N ARG A 148 28.09 -5.47 -29.27
CA ARG A 148 27.33 -4.24 -29.57
C ARG A 148 25.94 -4.52 -30.13
N SER A 149 25.78 -5.56 -30.95
CA SER A 149 24.47 -5.94 -31.49
C SER A 149 23.51 -6.41 -30.39
N ILE A 150 23.98 -7.30 -29.51
CA ILE A 150 23.18 -7.82 -28.40
C ILE A 150 22.88 -6.72 -27.37
N ALA A 151 23.86 -5.87 -27.06
CA ALA A 151 23.69 -4.71 -26.19
C ALA A 151 22.64 -3.72 -26.74
N SER A 152 22.63 -3.48 -28.05
CA SER A 152 21.64 -2.62 -28.71
C SER A 152 20.21 -3.17 -28.61
N LEU A 153 20.05 -4.50 -28.70
CA LEU A 153 18.74 -5.14 -28.52
C LEU A 153 18.25 -4.96 -27.08
N ALA A 154 19.09 -5.30 -26.10
CA ALA A 154 18.78 -5.15 -24.68
C ALA A 154 18.44 -3.70 -24.32
N ARG A 155 19.16 -2.72 -24.88
CA ARG A 155 18.90 -1.30 -24.69
C ARG A 155 17.50 -0.90 -25.15
N THR A 156 17.07 -1.40 -26.30
CA THR A 156 15.75 -1.08 -26.86
C THR A 156 14.64 -1.56 -25.93
N ASP A 157 14.77 -2.78 -25.41
CA ASP A 157 13.79 -3.36 -24.50
C ASP A 157 13.79 -2.68 -23.13
N LEU A 158 14.98 -2.35 -22.59
CA LEU A 158 15.10 -1.60 -21.34
C LEU A 158 14.53 -0.19 -21.44
N THR A 159 14.70 0.48 -22.60
CA THR A 159 14.13 1.81 -22.83
C THR A 159 12.60 1.76 -22.90
N LYS A 160 12.04 0.76 -23.59
CA LYS A 160 10.59 0.52 -23.60
C LYS A 160 10.06 0.20 -22.20
N GLY A 161 10.75 -0.68 -21.48
CA GLY A 161 10.42 -1.03 -20.09
C GLY A 161 10.41 0.19 -19.17
N HIS A 162 11.41 1.06 -19.27
CA HIS A 162 11.46 2.31 -18.52
C HIS A 162 10.27 3.22 -18.85
N ALA A 163 9.93 3.39 -20.12
CA ALA A 163 8.75 4.19 -20.51
C ALA A 163 7.44 3.62 -19.94
N LEU A 164 7.28 2.30 -19.93
CA LEU A 164 6.13 1.63 -19.32
C LEU A 164 6.10 1.82 -17.80
N LEU A 165 7.25 1.78 -17.12
CA LEU A 165 7.34 2.06 -15.68
C LEU A 165 6.94 3.50 -15.36
N VAL A 166 7.40 4.48 -16.15
CA VAL A 166 6.98 5.89 -15.99
C VAL A 166 5.47 6.01 -16.16
N ALA A 167 4.88 5.36 -17.17
CA ALA A 167 3.44 5.38 -17.40
C ALA A 167 2.65 4.70 -16.27
N ALA A 168 3.17 3.61 -15.69
CA ALA A 168 2.51 2.91 -14.60
C ALA A 168 2.47 3.73 -13.30
N VAL A 169 3.49 4.55 -13.05
CA VAL A 169 3.59 5.38 -11.83
C VAL A 169 2.94 6.75 -12.02
N ASN A 170 2.85 7.25 -13.26
CA ASN A 170 2.05 8.42 -13.63
C ASN A 170 0.88 8.00 -14.52
N PRO A 171 -0.13 7.28 -14.00
CA PRO A 171 -1.34 7.05 -14.78
C PRO A 171 -1.94 8.43 -15.06
N THR A 172 -2.04 8.79 -16.33
CA THR A 172 -2.77 9.99 -16.76
C THR A 172 -4.14 9.97 -16.08
N LYS A 173 -4.41 10.98 -15.24
CA LYS A 173 -5.71 11.20 -14.60
C LYS A 173 -6.83 11.25 -15.62
#